data_AF-A0A8T4ZCQ9-F1
#
_entry.id   AF-A0A8T4ZCQ9-F1
#
_cell.length_a   1.000
_cell.length_b   1.000
_cell.length_c   1.000
_cell.angle_alpha   90.00
_cell.angle_beta   90.00
_cell.angle_gamma   90.00
#
_symmetry.space_group_name_H-M   'P 1'
#
loop_
_entity.id
_entity.type
_entity.pdbx_description
1 polymer ?
#
loop_
_entity_poly.entity_id
_entity_poly.type
_entity_poly.pdbx_seq_one_letter_code
_entity_poly.pdbx_strand_id
1 'polypeptide(L)'
;MIGEVLQRAMVFDRDEAIKRSVDVALEKLRVFREKYPFTENPEAIERLSPEDVFRRNTGEIGEFFRYIEYYLKPLGGLRTYPKVYLEIREQIDLFKHLLYVVVDNKKSLAEKVDAPWSEIKGLGGDSHIAKKIIFCFNYETGSVIPIFSTSHLEHFLNIIHETPWRPIHYGGLSLGKKYETLTEKLLKAKESSQVTSPWEITYFCRFLYETYTPPKKPQKLNIKNSLKKALTEQQERYARFMALLKKLKEEGKISAEQLRAYKDQWQKNPEIRQTLIDELSN
;
A
#
# COMPACT_ATOMS: atom_id res chain seq x y z
N MET A 1 -4.48 -15.03 -7.24
CA MET A 1 -4.13 -14.29 -8.47
C MET A 1 -4.80 -14.99 -9.65
N ILE A 2 -5.34 -14.26 -10.65
CA ILE A 2 -6.20 -14.83 -11.72
C ILE A 2 -5.41 -14.99 -13.04
N GLY A 3 -5.96 -15.76 -13.98
CA GLY A 3 -5.31 -16.34 -15.16
C GLY A 3 -4.49 -15.39 -16.04
N GLU A 4 -5.01 -14.21 -16.43
CA GLU A 4 -4.24 -13.31 -17.31
C GLU A 4 -2.98 -12.78 -16.63
N VAL A 5 -3.09 -12.39 -15.35
CA VAL A 5 -1.95 -11.89 -14.56
C VAL A 5 -0.89 -12.98 -14.41
N LEU A 6 -1.31 -14.23 -14.18
CA LEU A 6 -0.41 -15.37 -14.07
C LEU A 6 0.32 -15.65 -15.40
N GLN A 7 -0.41 -15.64 -16.52
CA GLN A 7 0.20 -15.86 -17.83
C GLN A 7 1.27 -14.81 -18.15
N ARG A 8 0.99 -13.53 -17.84
CA ARG A 8 1.99 -12.46 -18.02
C ARG A 8 3.17 -12.62 -17.07
N ALA A 9 2.93 -13.02 -15.82
CA ALA A 9 3.99 -13.27 -14.85
C ALA A 9 4.94 -14.41 -15.28
N MET A 10 4.43 -15.48 -15.89
CA MET A 10 5.24 -16.62 -16.36
C MET A 10 6.20 -16.30 -17.50
N VAL A 11 5.94 -15.22 -18.25
CA VAL A 11 6.78 -14.79 -19.38
C VAL A 11 7.50 -13.47 -19.13
N PHE A 12 7.35 -12.91 -17.93
CA PHE A 12 7.95 -11.64 -17.55
C PHE A 12 9.47 -11.78 -17.36
N ASP A 13 10.22 -10.76 -17.84
CA ASP A 13 11.66 -10.61 -17.60
C ASP A 13 12.52 -11.83 -18.00
N ARG A 14 12.28 -12.38 -19.20
CA ARG A 14 13.01 -13.58 -19.68
C ARG A 14 14.53 -13.41 -19.77
N ASP A 15 15.01 -12.18 -19.90
CA ASP A 15 16.44 -11.85 -19.94
C ASP A 15 17.01 -11.50 -18.56
N GLU A 16 16.18 -11.54 -17.51
CA GLU A 16 16.46 -11.21 -16.11
C GLU A 16 17.01 -9.78 -15.91
N ALA A 17 16.77 -8.87 -16.85
CA ALA A 17 17.30 -7.51 -16.77
C ALA A 17 16.70 -6.74 -15.60
N ILE A 18 15.39 -6.89 -15.37
CA ILE A 18 14.69 -6.22 -14.26
C ILE A 18 15.10 -6.85 -12.94
N LYS A 19 15.20 -8.18 -12.87
CA LYS A 19 15.67 -8.90 -11.70
C LYS A 19 17.07 -8.44 -11.27
N ARG A 20 18.03 -8.41 -12.19
CA ARG A 20 19.39 -7.90 -11.89
C ARG A 20 19.38 -6.46 -11.41
N SER A 21 18.55 -5.60 -12.02
CA SER A 21 18.42 -4.20 -11.61
C SER A 21 17.85 -4.05 -10.20
N VAL A 22 16.87 -4.88 -9.84
CA VAL A 22 16.31 -4.96 -8.48
C VAL A 22 17.35 -5.45 -7.49
N ASP A 23 18.05 -6.55 -7.78
CA ASP A 23 19.05 -7.14 -6.88
C ASP A 23 20.18 -6.14 -6.58
N VAL A 24 20.67 -5.41 -7.59
CA VAL A 24 21.65 -4.32 -7.41
C VAL A 24 21.10 -3.18 -6.54
N ALA A 25 19.83 -2.83 -6.67
CA ALA A 25 19.23 -1.77 -5.89
C ALA A 25 18.96 -2.19 -4.43
N LEU A 26 18.67 -3.46 -4.17
CA LEU A 26 18.58 -4.02 -2.83
C LEU A 26 19.93 -4.00 -2.12
N GLU A 27 21.03 -4.28 -2.82
CA GLU A 27 22.36 -4.13 -2.24
C GLU A 27 22.66 -2.67 -1.90
N LYS A 28 22.25 -1.72 -2.75
CA LYS A 28 22.36 -0.29 -2.43
C LYS A 28 21.47 0.12 -1.26
N LEU A 29 20.32 -0.52 -1.06
CA LEU A 29 19.47 -0.29 0.11
C LEU A 29 20.16 -0.77 1.40
N ARG A 30 20.85 -1.91 1.33
CA ARG A 30 21.68 -2.42 2.43
C ARG A 30 22.76 -1.39 2.81
N VAL A 31 23.54 -0.92 1.83
CA VAL A 31 24.57 0.12 2.04
C VAL A 31 23.97 1.42 2.58
N PHE A 32 22.80 1.84 2.08
CA PHE A 32 22.10 3.02 2.59
C PHE A 32 21.77 2.88 4.08
N ARG A 33 21.28 1.71 4.51
CA ARG A 33 20.95 1.45 5.92
C ARG A 33 22.18 1.28 6.80
N GLU A 34 23.28 0.76 6.29
CA GLU A 34 24.56 0.78 7.03
C GLU A 34 25.05 2.21 7.28
N LYS A 35 24.89 3.09 6.29
CA LYS A 35 25.26 4.51 6.40
C LYS A 35 24.32 5.28 7.32
N TYR A 36 23.04 4.97 7.29
CA TYR A 36 22.00 5.57 8.12
C TYR A 36 21.32 4.49 8.97
N PRO A 37 21.97 3.98 10.03
CA PRO A 37 21.51 2.81 10.79
C PRO A 37 20.40 3.18 11.78
N PHE A 38 19.36 3.85 11.29
CA PHE A 38 18.33 4.44 12.13
C PHE A 38 17.39 3.40 12.74
N THR A 39 17.24 2.24 12.11
CA THR A 39 16.42 1.15 12.64
C THR A 39 17.14 0.45 13.81
N GLU A 40 18.45 0.23 13.67
CA GLU A 40 19.28 -0.47 14.65
C GLU A 40 19.80 0.47 15.75
N ASN A 41 20.00 1.75 15.42
CA ASN A 41 20.43 2.81 16.31
C ASN A 41 19.65 4.11 16.02
N PRO A 42 18.44 4.27 16.60
CA PRO A 42 17.63 5.47 16.38
C PRO A 42 18.33 6.78 16.76
N GLU A 43 19.19 6.79 17.77
CA GLU A 43 19.95 8.00 18.17
C GLU A 43 20.88 8.50 17.06
N ALA A 44 21.25 7.65 16.10
CA ALA A 44 22.01 8.05 14.93
C ALA A 44 21.28 9.08 14.07
N ILE A 45 19.94 9.20 14.18
CA ILE A 45 19.14 10.24 13.53
C ILE A 45 19.64 11.64 13.93
N GLU A 46 20.13 11.83 15.16
CA GLU A 46 20.63 13.14 15.61
C GLU A 46 21.85 13.63 14.84
N ARG A 47 22.62 12.70 14.25
CA ARG A 47 23.79 13.02 13.45
C ARG A 47 23.44 13.45 12.02
N LEU A 48 22.18 13.30 11.60
CA LEU A 48 21.73 13.75 10.29
C LEU A 48 21.83 15.27 10.20
N SER A 49 22.66 15.76 9.30
CA SER A 49 22.90 17.19 9.10
C SER A 49 22.04 17.77 7.97
N PRO A 50 21.82 19.09 7.95
CA PRO A 50 21.22 19.77 6.81
C PRO A 50 21.89 19.45 5.45
N GLU A 51 23.21 19.26 5.43
CA GLU A 51 23.98 18.99 4.21
C GLU A 51 23.82 17.54 3.70
N ASP A 52 23.39 16.61 4.57
CA ASP A 52 22.96 15.26 4.16
C ASP A 52 21.66 15.29 3.37
N VAL A 53 20.83 16.32 3.59
CA VAL A 53 19.55 16.53 2.89
C VAL A 53 19.74 17.34 1.62
N PHE A 54 20.39 18.51 1.71
CA PHE A 54 20.61 19.41 0.59
C PHE A 54 21.84 20.30 0.82
N ARG A 55 22.76 20.33 -0.15
CA ARG A 55 24.01 21.07 -0.08
C ARG A 55 23.84 22.48 -0.63
N ARG A 56 23.70 23.47 0.24
CA ARG A 56 23.33 24.85 -0.17
C ARG A 56 24.40 25.53 -1.01
N ASN A 57 25.67 25.22 -0.75
CA ASN A 57 26.82 25.78 -1.46
C ASN A 57 26.93 25.31 -2.92
N THR A 58 26.57 24.07 -3.22
CA THR A 58 26.62 23.50 -4.57
C THR A 58 25.26 23.47 -5.26
N GLY A 59 24.16 23.65 -4.50
CA GLY A 59 22.80 23.49 -5.01
C GLY A 59 22.43 22.03 -5.29
N GLU A 60 23.20 21.07 -4.75
CA GLU A 60 23.01 19.65 -5.00
C GLU A 60 22.18 18.96 -3.92
N ILE A 61 21.48 17.89 -4.32
CA ILE A 61 20.80 16.99 -3.40
C ILE A 61 21.86 16.30 -2.52
N GLY A 62 21.62 16.37 -1.21
CA GLY A 62 22.45 15.73 -0.20
C GLY A 62 22.40 14.22 -0.31
N GLU A 63 23.34 13.55 0.34
CA GLU A 63 23.56 12.13 0.11
C GLU A 63 22.36 11.26 0.52
N PHE A 64 21.66 11.62 1.59
CA PHE A 64 20.47 10.91 2.06
C PHE A 64 19.42 10.81 0.95
N PHE A 65 19.05 11.96 0.35
CA PHE A 65 18.06 11.99 -0.72
C PHE A 65 18.63 11.54 -2.07
N ARG A 66 19.95 11.59 -2.27
CA ARG A 66 20.59 11.01 -3.47
C ARG A 66 20.38 9.49 -3.52
N TYR A 67 20.48 8.82 -2.37
CA TYR A 67 20.08 7.41 -2.26
C TYR A 67 18.60 7.21 -2.56
N ILE A 68 17.73 7.92 -1.84
CA ILE A 68 16.28 7.78 -1.96
C ILE A 68 15.78 8.05 -3.38
N GLU A 69 16.26 9.07 -4.09
CA GLU A 69 15.73 9.43 -5.41
C GLU A 69 16.44 8.69 -6.56
N TYR A 70 17.77 8.56 -6.53
CA TYR A 70 18.54 8.08 -7.68
C TYR A 70 19.00 6.62 -7.52
N TYR A 71 19.72 6.31 -6.44
CA TYR A 71 20.33 4.98 -6.28
C TYR A 71 19.29 3.88 -6.05
N LEU A 72 18.21 4.21 -5.34
CA LEU A 72 17.10 3.32 -5.05
C LEU A 72 15.93 3.52 -6.03
N LYS A 73 16.17 4.11 -7.20
CA LYS A 73 15.15 4.29 -8.25
C LYS A 73 14.51 2.97 -8.70
N PRO A 74 15.25 1.85 -8.85
CA PRO A 74 14.64 0.56 -9.19
C PRO A 74 13.67 0.04 -8.12
N LEU A 75 13.80 0.46 -6.86
CA LEU A 75 12.88 0.12 -5.76
C LEU A 75 11.71 1.12 -5.63
N GLY A 76 11.25 1.66 -6.76
CA GLY A 76 10.17 2.64 -6.82
C GLY A 76 10.68 4.07 -7.04
N GLY A 77 10.67 4.51 -8.29
CA GLY A 77 11.14 5.85 -8.66
C GLY A 77 10.28 6.97 -8.08
N LEU A 78 10.94 8.04 -7.64
CA LEU A 78 10.28 9.30 -7.29
C LEU A 78 10.75 10.40 -8.25
N ARG A 79 9.94 11.45 -8.34
CA ARG A 79 10.35 12.71 -8.96
C ARG A 79 9.94 13.82 -8.00
N THR A 80 10.93 14.51 -7.46
CA THR A 80 10.70 15.56 -6.48
C THR A 80 11.32 16.86 -6.97
N TYR A 81 10.75 17.99 -6.55
CA TYR A 81 11.30 19.30 -6.87
C TYR A 81 12.39 19.67 -5.86
N PRO A 82 13.51 20.29 -6.29
CA PRO A 82 14.60 20.67 -5.39
C PRO A 82 14.16 21.49 -4.17
N LYS A 83 13.10 22.30 -4.34
CA LYS A 83 12.50 23.08 -3.25
C LYS A 83 12.08 22.23 -2.05
N VAL A 84 11.62 21.00 -2.26
CA VAL A 84 11.21 20.13 -1.14
C VAL A 84 12.40 19.79 -0.25
N TYR A 85 13.57 19.55 -0.82
CA TYR A 85 14.79 19.27 -0.04
C TYR A 85 15.26 20.49 0.74
N LEU A 86 15.10 21.69 0.18
CA LEU A 86 15.33 22.94 0.91
C LEU A 86 14.38 23.07 2.11
N GLU A 87 13.09 22.80 1.94
CA GLU A 87 12.11 22.87 3.04
C GLU A 87 12.45 21.85 4.15
N ILE A 88 12.86 20.63 3.79
CA ILE A 88 13.31 19.62 4.76
C ILE A 88 14.58 20.08 5.48
N ARG A 89 15.53 20.65 4.75
CA ARG A 89 16.80 21.16 5.30
C ARG A 89 16.54 22.24 6.35
N GLU A 90 15.68 23.21 6.07
CA GLU A 90 15.35 24.30 7.00
C GLU A 90 14.52 23.81 8.20
N GLN A 91 13.86 22.65 8.09
CA GLN A 91 13.06 22.02 9.13
C GLN A 91 13.65 20.68 9.59
N ILE A 92 14.99 20.62 9.70
CA ILE A 92 15.71 19.36 9.93
C ILE A 92 15.28 18.67 11.23
N ASP A 93 14.98 19.42 12.30
CA ASP A 93 14.59 18.85 13.59
C ASP A 93 13.20 18.18 13.51
N LEU A 94 12.27 18.81 12.79
CA LEU A 94 10.97 18.20 12.50
C LEU A 94 11.13 16.95 11.62
N PHE A 95 12.02 17.00 10.63
CA PHE A 95 12.32 15.84 9.80
C PHE A 95 12.92 14.67 10.61
N LYS A 96 13.85 14.96 11.52
CA LYS A 96 14.40 13.97 12.47
C LYS A 96 13.30 13.37 13.34
N HIS A 97 12.39 14.18 13.87
CA HIS A 97 11.24 13.68 14.63
C HIS A 97 10.38 12.70 13.81
N LEU A 98 10.11 13.03 12.54
CA LEU A 98 9.40 12.13 11.62
C LEU A 98 10.20 10.84 11.35
N LEU A 99 11.53 10.89 11.27
CA LEU A 99 12.36 9.69 11.14
C LEU A 99 12.28 8.78 12.37
N TYR A 100 12.22 9.32 13.59
CA TYR A 100 11.96 8.51 14.79
C TYR A 100 10.63 7.77 14.68
N VAL A 101 9.58 8.45 14.20
CA VAL A 101 8.28 7.81 13.95
C VAL A 101 8.40 6.68 12.92
N VAL A 102 9.20 6.87 11.86
CA VAL A 102 9.41 5.86 10.81
C VAL A 102 10.08 4.59 11.34
N VAL A 103 11.07 4.72 12.22
CA VAL A 103 11.85 3.57 12.72
C VAL A 103 11.27 2.95 13.99
N ASP A 104 10.29 3.59 14.62
CA ASP A 104 9.58 3.04 15.78
C ASP A 104 8.84 1.74 15.41
N ASN A 105 9.22 0.63 16.05
CA ASN A 105 8.65 -0.70 15.81
C ASN A 105 7.26 -0.89 16.46
N LYS A 106 6.86 0.00 17.35
CA LYS A 106 5.52 -0.02 17.99
C LYS A 106 4.45 0.62 17.12
N LYS A 107 4.85 1.40 16.11
CA LYS A 107 3.93 2.09 15.21
C LYS A 107 3.57 1.22 14.01
N SER A 108 2.28 1.18 13.69
CA SER A 108 1.76 0.56 12.47
C SER A 108 2.20 1.33 11.21
N LEU A 109 2.10 0.69 10.05
CA LEU A 109 2.39 1.34 8.77
C LEU A 109 1.45 2.54 8.55
N ALA A 110 0.19 2.42 8.95
CA ALA A 110 -0.77 3.52 8.90
C ALA A 110 -0.30 4.71 9.74
N GLU A 111 0.12 4.50 10.99
CA GLU A 111 0.60 5.58 11.86
C GLU A 111 1.85 6.27 11.31
N LYS A 112 2.76 5.51 10.68
CA LYS A 112 3.96 6.08 10.04
C LYS A 112 3.60 6.96 8.84
N VAL A 113 2.62 6.56 8.03
CA VAL A 113 2.15 7.33 6.87
C VAL A 113 1.31 8.55 7.28
N ASP A 114 0.50 8.42 8.33
CA ASP A 114 -0.36 9.49 8.84
C ASP A 114 0.37 10.47 9.80
N ALA A 115 1.66 10.25 10.06
CA ALA A 115 2.49 11.22 10.75
C ALA A 115 2.43 12.61 10.07
N PRO A 116 2.74 13.71 10.77
CA PRO A 116 2.50 15.08 10.28
C PRO A 116 3.49 15.54 9.19
N TRP A 117 3.74 14.70 8.18
CA TRP A 117 4.61 15.00 7.03
C TRP A 117 4.23 16.30 6.31
N SER A 118 2.94 16.67 6.31
CA SER A 118 2.45 17.90 5.67
C SER A 118 2.92 19.19 6.34
N GLU A 119 3.45 19.14 7.57
CA GLU A 119 4.06 20.30 8.22
C GLU A 119 5.32 20.75 7.46
N ILE A 120 6.04 19.82 6.84
CA ILE A 120 7.11 20.13 5.89
C ILE A 120 6.51 20.29 4.49
N LYS A 121 6.62 21.51 3.96
CA LYS A 121 6.03 21.85 2.67
C LYS A 121 6.57 20.97 1.53
N GLY A 122 5.66 20.34 0.81
CA GLY A 122 5.98 19.45 -0.31
C GLY A 122 6.10 17.97 0.05
N LEU A 123 6.02 17.61 1.33
CA LEU A 123 5.94 16.21 1.78
C LEU A 123 4.49 15.71 1.98
N GLY A 124 3.48 16.57 1.85
CA GLY A 124 2.06 16.21 1.95
C GLY A 124 1.46 15.52 0.70
N GLY A 125 0.13 15.46 0.64
CA GLY A 125 -0.62 14.87 -0.48
C GLY A 125 -0.84 13.37 -0.31
N ASP A 126 -0.34 12.56 -1.26
CA ASP A 126 -0.33 11.09 -1.15
C ASP A 126 0.96 10.57 -0.44
N SER A 127 1.77 11.49 0.09
CA SER A 127 2.96 11.23 0.93
C SER A 127 3.96 10.25 0.30
N HIS A 128 4.21 10.35 -1.02
CA HIS A 128 5.07 9.40 -1.74
C HIS A 128 6.50 9.35 -1.20
N ILE A 129 7.09 10.51 -0.88
CA ILE A 129 8.46 10.59 -0.33
C ILE A 129 8.49 9.92 1.05
N ALA A 130 7.51 10.22 1.91
CA ALA A 130 7.38 9.59 3.23
C ALA A 130 7.25 8.07 3.12
N LYS A 131 6.36 7.57 2.25
CA LYS A 131 6.18 6.12 2.03
C LYS A 131 7.45 5.45 1.52
N LYS A 132 8.25 6.13 0.69
CA LYS A 132 9.55 5.61 0.25
C LYS A 132 10.57 5.56 1.39
N ILE A 133 10.64 6.60 2.23
CA ILE A 133 11.49 6.61 3.42
C ILE A 133 11.07 5.47 4.37
N ILE A 134 9.76 5.32 4.61
CA ILE A 134 9.19 4.23 5.41
C ILE A 134 9.61 2.88 4.84
N PHE A 135 9.45 2.66 3.54
CA PHE A 135 9.89 1.44 2.87
C PHE A 135 11.39 1.18 3.08
N CYS A 136 12.25 2.17 2.94
CA CYS A 136 13.69 1.97 3.06
C CYS A 136 14.10 1.51 4.47
N PHE A 137 13.47 2.02 5.52
CA PHE A 137 13.81 1.66 6.91
C PHE A 137 13.01 0.50 7.48
N ASN A 138 11.91 0.09 6.82
CA ASN A 138 11.06 -1.01 7.24
C ASN A 138 11.02 -2.15 6.21
N TYR A 139 11.96 -2.20 5.26
CA TYR A 139 11.99 -3.21 4.21
C TYR A 139 12.00 -4.65 4.78
N GLU A 140 12.79 -4.88 5.83
CA GLU A 140 12.93 -6.20 6.46
C GLU A 140 11.66 -6.74 7.12
N THR A 141 10.68 -5.88 7.42
CA THR A 141 9.41 -6.36 7.99
C THR A 141 8.57 -7.14 6.97
N GLY A 142 8.89 -7.02 5.67
CA GLY A 142 8.10 -7.60 4.59
C GLY A 142 6.69 -7.01 4.44
N SER A 143 6.35 -6.00 5.23
CA SER A 143 5.00 -5.42 5.31
C SER A 143 4.84 -4.11 4.55
N VAL A 144 5.90 -3.60 3.93
CA VAL A 144 5.88 -2.38 3.12
C VAL A 144 6.30 -2.68 1.69
N ILE A 145 5.57 -2.16 0.72
CA ILE A 145 5.81 -2.41 -0.70
C ILE A 145 6.20 -1.13 -1.45
N PRO A 146 7.05 -1.21 -2.49
CA PRO A 146 7.51 -0.04 -3.24
C PRO A 146 6.49 0.46 -4.28
N ILE A 147 5.21 0.57 -3.88
CA ILE A 147 4.12 1.17 -4.67
C ILE A 147 3.54 2.32 -3.87
N PHE A 148 4.18 3.48 -3.96
CA PHE A 148 3.91 4.58 -3.03
C PHE A 148 2.61 5.36 -3.32
N SER A 149 2.04 5.24 -4.52
CA SER A 149 0.73 5.85 -4.80
C SER A 149 -0.42 4.95 -4.40
N THR A 150 -1.32 5.50 -3.58
CA THR A 150 -2.56 4.82 -3.17
C THR A 150 -3.42 4.47 -4.40
N SER A 151 -3.47 5.37 -5.40
CA SER A 151 -4.20 5.12 -6.64
C SER A 151 -3.60 4.04 -7.53
N HIS A 152 -2.28 3.85 -7.48
CA HIS A 152 -1.62 2.76 -8.20
C HIS A 152 -1.89 1.42 -7.51
N LEU A 153 -1.88 1.39 -6.17
CA LEU A 153 -2.26 0.22 -5.41
C LEU A 153 -3.69 -0.23 -5.71
N GLU A 154 -4.65 0.71 -5.70
CA GLU A 154 -6.03 0.43 -6.10
C GLU A 154 -6.10 -0.13 -7.52
N HIS A 155 -5.37 0.48 -8.46
CA HIS A 155 -5.33 0.04 -9.86
C HIS A 155 -4.83 -1.40 -9.99
N PHE A 156 -3.68 -1.72 -9.39
CA PHE A 156 -3.11 -3.06 -9.49
C PHE A 156 -3.96 -4.12 -8.79
N LEU A 157 -4.57 -3.79 -7.65
CA LEU A 157 -5.51 -4.70 -6.99
C LEU A 157 -6.73 -4.98 -7.85
N ASN A 158 -7.28 -3.97 -8.53
CA ASN A 158 -8.42 -4.16 -9.43
C ASN A 158 -8.06 -5.04 -10.63
N ILE A 159 -6.82 -4.95 -11.13
CA ILE A 159 -6.32 -5.85 -12.19
C ILE A 159 -6.23 -7.28 -11.66
N ILE A 160 -5.64 -7.47 -10.48
CA ILE A 160 -5.42 -8.79 -9.88
C ILE A 160 -6.73 -9.49 -9.50
N HIS A 161 -7.74 -8.74 -9.07
CA HIS A 161 -9.05 -9.24 -8.66
C HIS A 161 -10.09 -9.21 -9.78
N GLU A 162 -9.77 -8.68 -10.96
CA GLU A 162 -10.67 -8.47 -12.11
C GLU A 162 -11.97 -7.70 -11.77
N THR A 163 -12.03 -7.09 -10.59
CA THR A 163 -13.19 -6.38 -10.05
C THR A 163 -12.70 -5.21 -9.21
N PRO A 164 -13.46 -4.09 -9.15
CA PRO A 164 -13.15 -2.99 -8.25
C PRO A 164 -13.12 -3.45 -6.80
N TRP A 165 -11.93 -3.58 -6.22
CA TRP A 165 -11.75 -3.99 -4.84
C TRP A 165 -11.58 -2.76 -3.94
N ARG A 166 -12.46 -2.62 -2.95
CA ARG A 166 -12.31 -1.67 -1.85
C ARG A 166 -12.85 -2.27 -0.55
N PRO A 167 -12.18 -2.05 0.59
CA PRO A 167 -12.70 -2.47 1.87
C PRO A 167 -13.98 -1.68 2.22
N ILE A 168 -14.78 -2.24 3.12
CA ILE A 168 -15.98 -1.58 3.65
C ILE A 168 -15.54 -0.29 4.36
N HIS A 169 -16.28 0.81 4.17
CA HIS A 169 -15.95 2.14 4.71
C HIS A 169 -14.64 2.77 4.20
N TYR A 170 -14.08 2.31 3.07
CA TYR A 170 -12.85 2.86 2.50
C TYR A 170 -12.83 4.40 2.38
N GLY A 171 -13.97 5.02 2.07
CA GLY A 171 -14.07 6.47 1.95
C GLY A 171 -13.73 7.25 3.24
N GLY A 172 -14.00 6.66 4.41
CA GLY A 172 -13.77 7.28 5.72
C GLY A 172 -12.39 6.99 6.32
N LEU A 173 -11.57 6.16 5.67
CA LEU A 173 -10.23 5.83 6.18
C LEU A 173 -9.24 6.99 5.96
N SER A 174 -8.31 7.14 6.90
CA SER A 174 -7.13 7.99 6.75
C SER A 174 -6.24 7.52 5.60
N LEU A 175 -5.29 8.36 5.18
CA LEU A 175 -4.37 8.01 4.10
C LEU A 175 -3.54 6.77 4.45
N GLY A 176 -2.98 6.74 5.66
CA GLY A 176 -2.20 5.63 6.18
C GLY A 176 -3.01 4.34 6.26
N LYS A 177 -4.24 4.38 6.76
CA LYS A 177 -5.09 3.17 6.82
C LYS A 177 -5.48 2.64 5.45
N LYS A 178 -5.72 3.52 4.47
CA LYS A 178 -5.90 3.11 3.07
C LYS A 178 -4.65 2.40 2.54
N TYR A 179 -3.50 3.04 2.71
CA TYR A 179 -2.22 2.52 2.22
C TYR A 179 -1.86 1.17 2.83
N GLU A 180 -1.98 1.03 4.16
CA GLU A 180 -1.75 -0.21 4.90
C GLU A 180 -2.68 -1.32 4.42
N THR A 181 -3.99 -1.07 4.35
CA THR A 181 -4.99 -2.06 3.93
C THR A 181 -4.75 -2.55 2.49
N LEU A 182 -4.44 -1.64 1.56
CA LEU A 182 -4.13 -1.99 0.17
C LEU A 182 -2.83 -2.79 0.07
N THR A 183 -1.81 -2.40 0.86
CA THR A 183 -0.52 -3.08 0.90
C THR A 183 -0.69 -4.53 1.35
N GLU A 184 -1.39 -4.76 2.46
CA GLU A 184 -1.69 -6.10 2.96
C GLU A 184 -2.45 -6.95 1.95
N LYS A 185 -3.43 -6.36 1.26
CA LYS A 185 -4.21 -7.09 0.25
C LYS A 185 -3.35 -7.49 -0.94
N LEU A 186 -2.44 -6.62 -1.38
CA LEU A 186 -1.56 -6.90 -2.51
C LEU A 186 -0.52 -7.97 -2.16
N LEU A 187 0.03 -7.92 -0.94
CA LEU A 187 0.94 -8.95 -0.42
C LEU A 187 0.25 -10.33 -0.40
N LYS A 188 -0.95 -10.42 0.17
CA LYS A 188 -1.75 -11.65 0.15
C LYS A 188 -2.01 -12.16 -1.27
N ALA A 189 -2.25 -11.25 -2.21
CA ALA A 189 -2.46 -11.64 -3.59
C ALA A 189 -1.20 -12.20 -4.26
N LYS A 190 -0.02 -11.61 -4.00
CA LYS A 190 1.29 -12.14 -4.43
C LYS A 190 1.52 -13.54 -3.87
N GLU A 191 1.27 -13.73 -2.58
CA GLU A 191 1.50 -14.99 -1.84
C GLU A 191 0.54 -16.11 -2.27
N SER A 192 -0.66 -15.76 -2.76
CA SER A 192 -1.66 -16.73 -3.22
C SER A 192 -1.30 -17.53 -4.47
N SER A 193 -0.19 -17.21 -5.15
CA SER A 193 0.20 -17.82 -6.42
C SER A 193 1.55 -18.51 -6.31
N GLN A 194 1.65 -19.74 -6.82
CA GLN A 194 2.92 -20.48 -6.89
C GLN A 194 3.97 -19.78 -7.77
N VAL A 195 3.55 -18.96 -8.75
CA VAL A 195 4.46 -18.24 -9.64
C VAL A 195 5.09 -17.03 -8.95
N THR A 196 4.29 -16.23 -8.25
CA THR A 196 4.72 -14.94 -7.68
C THR A 196 5.04 -15.00 -6.18
N SER A 197 4.61 -16.04 -5.48
CA SER A 197 4.98 -16.28 -4.08
C SER A 197 6.49 -16.27 -3.85
N PRO A 198 7.33 -16.97 -4.65
CA PRO A 198 8.78 -16.97 -4.46
C PRO A 198 9.47 -15.66 -4.87
N TRP A 199 8.77 -14.74 -5.51
CA TRP A 199 9.39 -13.49 -5.97
C TRP A 199 9.70 -12.56 -4.81
N GLU A 200 10.80 -11.81 -4.92
CA GLU A 200 11.06 -10.67 -4.06
C GLU A 200 9.97 -9.60 -4.29
N ILE A 201 9.57 -8.89 -3.23
CA ILE A 201 8.42 -7.98 -3.27
C ILE A 201 8.64 -6.79 -4.22
N THR A 202 9.84 -6.23 -4.27
CA THR A 202 10.16 -5.16 -5.22
C THR A 202 10.18 -5.66 -6.66
N TYR A 203 10.67 -6.88 -6.92
CA TYR A 203 10.57 -7.51 -8.23
C TYR A 203 9.11 -7.71 -8.66
N PHE A 204 8.24 -8.19 -7.76
CA PHE A 204 6.81 -8.28 -8.02
C PHE A 204 6.16 -6.93 -8.32
N CYS A 205 6.53 -5.88 -7.58
CA CYS A 205 6.02 -4.53 -7.86
C CYS A 205 6.52 -4.00 -9.21
N ARG A 206 7.75 -4.34 -9.63
CA ARG A 206 8.27 -3.98 -10.96
C ARG A 206 7.51 -4.71 -12.06
N PHE A 207 7.21 -5.99 -11.89
CA PHE A 207 6.30 -6.70 -12.79
C PHE A 207 4.99 -5.94 -13.01
N LEU A 208 4.35 -5.49 -11.93
CA LEU A 208 3.09 -4.75 -12.04
C LEU A 208 3.25 -3.46 -12.84
N TYR A 209 4.29 -2.67 -12.56
CA TYR A 209 4.54 -1.41 -13.26
C TYR A 209 4.94 -1.55 -14.73
N GLU A 210 5.71 -2.59 -15.07
CA GLU A 210 6.17 -2.83 -16.45
C GLU A 210 5.08 -3.50 -17.30
N THR A 211 4.16 -4.22 -16.67
CA THR A 211 3.10 -4.95 -17.37
C THR A 211 1.81 -4.13 -17.50
N TYR A 212 1.49 -3.33 -16.49
CA TYR A 212 0.23 -2.60 -16.40
C TYR A 212 0.48 -1.12 -16.21
N THR A 213 0.01 -0.32 -17.16
CA THR A 213 0.19 1.13 -17.11
C THR A 213 -0.68 1.76 -16.02
N PRO A 214 -0.10 2.30 -14.94
CA PRO A 214 -0.88 2.92 -13.89
C PRO A 214 -1.50 4.25 -14.36
N PRO A 215 -2.59 4.69 -13.73
CA PRO A 215 -3.27 5.92 -14.11
C PRO A 215 -2.40 7.16 -13.84
N LYS A 216 -2.19 8.03 -14.84
CA LYS A 216 -1.37 9.26 -14.74
C LYS A 216 -1.95 10.33 -13.79
N LYS A 217 -3.25 10.25 -13.50
CA LYS A 217 -3.95 11.09 -12.53
C LYS A 217 -4.75 10.15 -11.64
N PRO A 218 -4.90 10.43 -10.34
CA PRO A 218 -5.84 9.68 -9.51
C PRO A 218 -7.18 9.70 -10.26
N GLN A 219 -7.69 8.53 -10.59
CA GLN A 219 -8.92 8.42 -11.37
C GLN A 219 -10.02 9.10 -10.56
N LYS A 220 -10.35 10.34 -10.93
CA LYS A 220 -11.70 10.88 -10.79
C LYS A 220 -12.56 10.15 -11.83
N LEU A 221 -12.61 8.82 -11.77
CA LEU A 221 -13.64 8.05 -12.46
C LEU A 221 -14.98 8.64 -12.01
N ASN A 222 -16.01 8.43 -12.80
CA ASN A 222 -17.40 8.75 -12.48
C ASN A 222 -17.89 7.84 -11.32
N ILE A 223 -17.18 7.93 -10.19
CA ILE A 223 -17.14 7.14 -8.97
C ILE A 223 -18.48 7.24 -8.29
N LYS A 224 -19.12 8.41 -8.32
CA LYS A 224 -20.45 8.59 -7.75
C LYS A 224 -21.48 7.67 -8.39
N ASN A 225 -21.44 7.38 -9.69
CA ASN A 225 -22.50 6.58 -10.31
C ASN A 225 -22.20 5.07 -10.22
N SER A 226 -20.95 4.65 -10.42
CA SER A 226 -20.56 3.24 -10.31
C SER A 226 -20.50 2.75 -8.86
N LEU A 227 -19.97 3.53 -7.91
CA LEU A 227 -20.03 3.17 -6.48
C LEU A 227 -21.42 3.30 -5.92
N LYS A 228 -22.24 4.27 -6.35
CA LYS A 228 -23.64 4.32 -5.91
C LYS A 228 -24.39 3.10 -6.45
N LYS A 229 -24.17 2.69 -7.70
CA LYS A 229 -24.75 1.45 -8.23
C LYS A 229 -24.27 0.21 -7.47
N ALA A 230 -22.96 0.02 -7.26
CA ALA A 230 -22.43 -1.11 -6.52
C ALA A 230 -22.82 -1.11 -5.03
N LEU A 231 -22.89 0.06 -4.40
CA LEU A 231 -23.36 0.22 -3.02
C LEU A 231 -24.86 -0.06 -2.91
N THR A 232 -25.66 0.39 -3.88
CA THR A 232 -27.09 0.07 -3.96
C THR A 232 -27.30 -1.42 -4.18
N GLU A 233 -26.57 -2.06 -5.09
CA GLU A 233 -26.63 -3.51 -5.30
C GLU A 233 -26.22 -4.29 -4.04
N GLN A 234 -25.19 -3.84 -3.32
CA GLN A 234 -24.78 -4.46 -2.06
C GLN A 234 -25.82 -4.26 -0.94
N GLN A 235 -26.41 -3.06 -0.84
CA GLN A 235 -27.47 -2.75 0.12
C GLN A 235 -28.73 -3.58 -0.16
N GLU A 236 -29.12 -3.72 -1.43
CA GLU A 236 -30.23 -4.57 -1.84
C GLU A 236 -29.98 -6.04 -1.54
N ARG A 237 -28.76 -6.54 -1.77
CA ARG A 237 -28.40 -7.94 -1.44
C ARG A 237 -28.47 -8.18 0.06
N TYR A 238 -27.96 -7.25 0.87
CA TYR A 238 -28.06 -7.35 2.32
C TYR A 238 -29.51 -7.24 2.81
N ALA A 239 -30.33 -6.36 2.24
CA ALA A 239 -31.73 -6.23 2.58
C ALA A 239 -32.51 -7.53 2.26
N ARG A 240 -32.25 -8.14 1.09
CA ARG A 240 -32.81 -9.45 0.71
C ARG A 240 -32.39 -10.55 1.69
N PHE A 241 -31.11 -10.59 2.06
CA PHE A 241 -30.60 -11.54 3.05
C PHE A 241 -31.27 -11.37 4.42
N MET A 242 -31.41 -10.13 4.90
CA MET A 242 -32.09 -9.85 6.17
C MET A 242 -33.58 -10.21 6.13
N ALA A 243 -34.25 -10.01 5.00
CA ALA A 243 -35.64 -10.43 4.81
C ALA A 243 -35.78 -11.96 4.85
N LEU A 244 -34.85 -12.69 4.23
CA LEU A 244 -34.80 -14.16 4.29
C LEU A 244 -34.61 -14.64 5.73
N LEU A 245 -33.63 -14.10 6.46
CA LEU A 245 -33.40 -14.46 7.87
C LEU A 245 -34.61 -14.16 8.76
N LYS A 246 -35.29 -13.03 8.53
CA LYS A 246 -36.49 -12.68 9.28
C LYS A 246 -37.61 -13.69 9.02
N LYS A 247 -37.84 -14.05 7.75
CA LYS A 247 -38.83 -15.06 7.36
C LYS A 247 -38.52 -16.42 7.98
N LEU A 248 -37.27 -16.89 7.90
CA LEU A 248 -36.85 -18.16 8.51
C LEU A 248 -37.03 -18.18 10.03
N LYS A 249 -36.81 -17.04 10.69
CA LYS A 249 -37.06 -16.90 12.13
C LYS A 249 -38.56 -16.95 12.45
N GLU A 250 -39.40 -16.30 11.65
CA GLU A 250 -40.87 -16.33 11.81
C GLU A 250 -41.44 -17.73 11.56
N GLU A 251 -40.83 -18.50 10.65
CA GLU A 251 -41.13 -19.91 10.39
C GLU A 251 -40.53 -20.87 11.44
N GLY A 252 -39.79 -20.37 12.43
CA GLY A 252 -39.16 -21.18 13.48
C GLY A 252 -37.99 -22.05 13.02
N LYS A 253 -37.49 -21.86 11.79
CA LYS A 253 -36.39 -22.63 11.21
C LYS A 253 -35.01 -22.24 11.74
N ILE A 254 -34.88 -21.02 12.27
CA ILE A 254 -33.64 -20.54 12.89
C ILE A 254 -33.92 -19.83 14.22
N SER A 255 -32.99 -19.94 15.16
CA SER A 255 -33.03 -19.27 16.46
C SER A 255 -32.57 -17.81 16.37
N ALA A 256 -32.82 -17.03 17.43
CA ALA A 256 -32.32 -15.67 17.54
C ALA A 256 -30.77 -15.59 17.58
N GLU A 257 -30.11 -16.63 18.09
CA GLU A 257 -28.66 -16.73 18.15
C GLU A 257 -28.08 -17.06 16.78
N GLN A 258 -28.69 -17.98 16.04
CA GLN A 258 -28.33 -18.29 14.65
C GLN A 258 -28.50 -17.06 13.76
N LEU A 259 -29.58 -16.28 13.94
CA LEU A 259 -29.77 -15.03 13.22
C LEU A 259 -28.63 -14.03 13.45
N ARG A 260 -28.15 -13.91 14.70
CA ARG A 260 -26.99 -13.05 15.02
C ARG A 260 -25.70 -13.60 14.39
N ALA A 261 -25.48 -14.91 14.47
CA ALA A 261 -24.30 -15.56 13.89
C ALA A 261 -24.23 -15.39 12.37
N TYR A 262 -25.33 -15.60 11.64
CA TYR A 262 -25.39 -15.41 10.19
C TYR A 262 -25.19 -13.95 9.78
N LYS A 263 -25.73 -13.00 10.56
CA LYS A 263 -25.45 -11.58 10.36
C LYS A 263 -23.96 -11.26 10.53
N ASP A 264 -23.34 -11.81 11.56
CA ASP A 264 -21.91 -11.63 11.84
C ASP A 264 -21.04 -12.25 10.74
N GLN A 265 -21.37 -13.46 10.29
CA GLN A 265 -20.66 -14.14 9.20
C GLN A 265 -20.79 -13.38 7.87
N TRP A 266 -21.98 -12.88 7.54
CA TRP A 266 -22.19 -12.03 6.37
C TRP A 266 -21.32 -10.77 6.41
N GLN A 267 -21.15 -10.17 7.58
CA GLN A 267 -20.32 -8.97 7.74
C GLN A 267 -18.82 -9.29 7.66
N LYS A 268 -18.37 -10.35 8.32
CA LYS A 268 -16.95 -10.71 8.46
C LYS A 268 -16.37 -11.39 7.21
N ASN A 269 -17.19 -12.14 6.47
CA ASN A 269 -16.73 -13.00 5.37
C ASN A 269 -17.50 -12.71 4.06
N PRO A 270 -17.05 -11.75 3.23
CA PRO A 270 -17.72 -11.41 1.97
C PRO A 270 -17.78 -12.56 0.96
N GLU A 271 -16.77 -13.44 0.99
CA GLU A 271 -16.57 -14.54 0.02
C GLU A 271 -17.66 -15.63 0.14
N ILE A 272 -18.25 -15.82 1.33
CA ILE A 272 -19.24 -16.88 1.61
C ILE A 272 -20.69 -16.42 1.49
N ARG A 273 -20.93 -15.15 1.13
CA ARG A 273 -22.28 -14.54 1.16
C ARG A 273 -23.27 -15.21 0.23
N GLN A 274 -22.84 -15.60 -0.97
CA GLN A 274 -23.73 -16.27 -1.91
C GLN A 274 -24.05 -17.70 -1.42
N THR A 275 -23.03 -18.42 -0.94
CA THR A 275 -23.19 -19.74 -0.33
C THR A 275 -24.17 -19.72 0.85
N LEU A 276 -24.07 -18.71 1.73
CA LEU A 276 -25.03 -18.54 2.83
C LEU A 276 -26.46 -18.30 2.35
N ILE A 277 -26.66 -17.54 1.27
CA ILE A 277 -28.01 -17.35 0.70
C ILE A 277 -28.55 -18.67 0.15
N ASP A 278 -27.72 -19.40 -0.59
CA ASP A 278 -28.12 -20.64 -1.25
C ASP A 278 -28.44 -21.74 -0.21
N GLU A 279 -27.66 -21.82 0.87
CA GLU A 279 -27.89 -22.72 2.01
C GLU A 279 -29.20 -22.40 2.76
N LEU A 280 -29.51 -21.11 2.95
CA LEU A 280 -30.68 -20.68 3.72
C LEU A 280 -31.97 -20.61 2.88
N SER A 281 -31.87 -20.73 1.56
CA SER A 281 -33.01 -20.69 0.64
C SER A 281 -33.58 -22.07 0.32
N ASN A 282 -32.86 -23.15 0.69
CA ASN A 282 -33.30 -24.54 0.60
C ASN A 282 -33.95 -25.00 1.90
#